data_AF-A0A3D3W8Z5-F1
#
_entry.id   AF-A0A3D3W8Z5-F1
#
_cell.length_a   1.000
_cell.length_b   1.000
_cell.length_c   1.000
_cell.angle_alpha   90.00
_cell.angle_beta   90.00
_cell.angle_gamma   90.00
#
_symmetry.space_group_name_H-M   'P 1'
#
loop_
_entity.id
_entity.type
_entity.pdbx_description
1 polymer ?
#
loop_
_entity_poly.entity_id
_entity_poly.type
_entity_poly.pdbx_seq_one_letter_code
_entity_poly.pdbx_strand_id
1 'polypeptide(L)'
;DEDEILDAVGQLRQVYPNLMHLDFENSRTRGNGSVRNAASGDVARKSPLELFSEFYQNQNNSEMTPEQIRIMWDIFEEAGGVEA
;
A
#
# COMPACT_ATOMS: atom_id res chain seq x y z
N ASP A 1 15.49 -11.92 4.00
CA ASP A 1 15.40 -13.26 4.59
C ASP A 1 13.94 -13.61 4.83
N GLU A 2 13.39 -14.32 3.85
CA GLU A 2 12.06 -14.93 3.86
C GLU A 2 12.29 -16.44 3.92
N ASP A 3 12.59 -16.97 5.10
CA ASP A 3 12.66 -18.41 5.28
C ASP A 3 11.24 -18.98 5.14
N GLU A 4 11.03 -19.69 4.02
CA GLU A 4 9.81 -20.40 3.67
C GLU A 4 9.31 -21.23 4.85
N ILE A 5 8.17 -20.85 5.41
CA ILE A 5 7.44 -21.71 6.34
C ILE A 5 6.94 -22.90 5.52
N LEU A 6 7.72 -23.97 5.51
CA LEU A 6 7.43 -25.23 4.86
C LEU A 6 6.08 -25.78 5.39
N ASP A 7 5.02 -25.54 4.62
CA ASP A 7 3.67 -26.13 4.72
C ASP A 7 3.12 -26.37 6.14
N ALA A 8 3.19 -25.36 7.00
CA ALA A 8 2.60 -25.43 8.34
C ALA A 8 1.08 -25.74 8.30
N VAL A 9 0.38 -25.27 7.26
CA VAL A 9 -1.04 -25.56 7.04
C VAL A 9 -1.26 -27.04 6.69
N GLY A 10 -0.40 -27.64 5.87
CA GLY A 10 -0.47 -29.06 5.53
C GLY A 10 -0.22 -29.98 6.71
N GLN A 11 0.69 -29.63 7.62
CA GLN A 11 0.87 -30.37 8.88
C GLN A 11 -0.40 -30.31 9.75
N LEU A 12 -1.03 -29.14 9.84
CA LEU A 12 -2.25 -28.97 10.63
C LEU A 12 -3.45 -29.72 10.04
N ARG A 13 -3.55 -29.85 8.72
CA ARG A 13 -4.62 -30.64 8.06
C ARG A 13 -4.58 -32.13 8.42
N GLN A 14 -3.42 -32.69 8.78
CA GLN A 14 -3.32 -34.11 9.18
C GLN A 14 -4.02 -34.38 10.52
N VAL A 15 -4.05 -33.39 11.42
CA VAL A 15 -4.66 -33.50 12.76
C VAL A 15 -6.05 -32.85 12.80
N TYR A 16 -6.28 -31.84 11.94
CA TYR A 16 -7.53 -31.10 11.81
C TYR A 16 -8.07 -31.18 10.37
N PRO A 17 -8.79 -32.26 10.01
CA PRO A 17 -9.22 -32.51 8.63
C PRO A 17 -10.20 -31.47 8.06
N ASN A 18 -10.84 -30.66 8.92
CA ASN A 18 -11.81 -29.63 8.54
C ASN A 18 -11.30 -28.20 8.84
N LEU A 19 -10.02 -27.93 8.60
CA LEU A 19 -9.45 -26.60 8.84
C LEU A 19 -9.99 -25.58 7.82
N MET A 20 -10.65 -24.53 8.32
CA MET A 20 -11.13 -23.42 7.49
C MET A 20 -9.95 -22.54 7.07
N HIS A 21 -9.83 -22.30 5.76
CA HIS A 21 -8.89 -21.34 5.21
C HIS A 21 -9.65 -20.06 4.82
N LEU A 22 -9.15 -18.91 5.24
CA LEU A 22 -9.71 -17.62 4.87
C LEU A 22 -8.70 -16.93 3.95
N ASP A 23 -8.97 -17.00 2.64
CA ASP A 23 -8.25 -16.22 1.65
C ASP A 23 -8.70 -14.78 1.77
N PHE A 24 -7.87 -13.93 2.39
CA PHE A 24 -8.08 -12.49 2.33
C PHE A 24 -7.63 -12.00 0.96
N GLU A 25 -8.57 -11.51 0.17
CA GLU A 25 -8.23 -10.72 -1.01
C GLU A 25 -7.60 -9.40 -0.56
N ASN A 26 -6.27 -9.38 -0.42
CA ASN A 26 -5.57 -8.14 -0.11
C ASN A 26 -5.51 -7.29 -1.39
N SER A 27 -6.36 -6.26 -1.45
CA SER A 27 -6.42 -5.31 -2.58
C SER A 27 -5.06 -4.67 -2.86
N ARG A 28 -4.13 -4.65 -1.89
CA ARG A 28 -2.74 -4.17 -2.04
C ARG A 28 -1.90 -5.04 -2.98
N THR A 29 -2.11 -6.37 -3.00
CA THR A 29 -1.24 -7.31 -3.76
C THR A 29 -1.72 -7.61 -5.17
N ARG A 30 -2.92 -7.16 -5.57
CA ARG A 30 -3.47 -7.41 -6.92
C ARG A 30 -2.83 -6.53 -8.01
N GLY A 31 -2.17 -5.43 -7.67
CA GLY A 31 -1.77 -4.36 -8.60
C GLY A 31 -0.28 -4.24 -8.93
N ASN A 32 0.62 -5.00 -8.29
CA ASN A 32 2.07 -4.81 -8.38
C ASN A 32 2.72 -5.19 -9.74
N GLY A 33 1.94 -5.33 -10.82
CA GLY A 33 2.42 -5.70 -12.15
C GLY A 33 3.08 -4.57 -12.94
N SER A 34 2.96 -3.31 -12.52
CA SER A 34 3.67 -2.20 -13.15
C SER A 34 3.65 -0.99 -12.23
N VAL A 35 4.72 -0.81 -11.45
CA VAL A 35 5.00 0.48 -10.79
C VAL A 35 5.24 1.47 -11.92
N ARG A 36 4.19 2.13 -12.41
CA ARG A 36 4.33 3.31 -13.25
C ARG A 36 5.05 4.33 -12.38
N ASN A 37 6.27 4.68 -12.76
CA ASN A 37 7.07 5.68 -12.07
C ASN A 37 6.20 6.93 -11.85
N ALA A 38 5.88 7.25 -10.59
CA ALA A 38 5.10 8.44 -10.23
C ALA A 38 5.74 9.75 -10.73
N ALA A 39 6.97 9.68 -11.25
CA ALA A 39 7.72 10.77 -11.85
C ALA A 39 7.44 11.02 -13.35
N SER A 40 6.59 10.25 -14.04
CA SER A 40 6.28 10.50 -15.45
C SER A 40 5.19 11.57 -15.59
N GLY A 41 5.56 12.85 -15.54
CA GLY A 41 4.65 13.99 -15.73
C GLY A 41 5.27 15.35 -15.34
N ASP A 42 4.44 16.39 -15.28
CA ASP A 42 4.81 17.76 -14.84
C ASP A 42 4.94 17.82 -13.30
N VAL A 43 5.79 16.94 -12.75
CA VAL A 43 6.06 16.80 -11.30
C VAL A 43 6.42 18.14 -10.66
N ALA A 44 7.04 19.03 -11.43
CA ALA A 44 7.43 20.36 -11.01
C ALA A 44 6.25 21.28 -10.62
N ARG A 45 5.01 20.95 -11.00
CA ARG A 45 3.82 21.74 -10.65
C ARG A 45 2.94 21.12 -9.58
N LYS A 46 3.27 19.91 -9.11
CA LYS A 46 2.49 19.21 -8.09
C LYS A 46 3.09 19.46 -6.71
N SER A 47 2.22 19.73 -5.75
CA SER A 47 2.62 19.80 -4.35
C SER A 47 3.08 18.41 -3.84
N PRO A 48 3.91 18.35 -2.78
CA PRO A 48 4.31 17.08 -2.18
C PRO A 48 3.14 16.21 -1.70
N LEU A 49 2.05 16.84 -1.24
CA LEU A 49 0.82 16.12 -0.87
C LEU A 49 0.14 15.45 -2.07
N GLU A 50 0.08 16.12 -3.22
CA GLU A 50 -0.48 15.55 -4.45
C GLU A 50 0.38 14.39 -4.96
N LEU A 51 1.70 14.56 -4.97
CA LEU A 51 2.64 13.50 -5.35
C LEU A 51 2.50 12.28 -4.43
N PHE A 52 2.36 12.51 -3.13
CA PHE A 52 2.17 11.43 -2.17
C PHE A 52 0.80 10.76 -2.34
N SER A 53 -0.25 11.51 -2.63
CA SER A 53 -1.60 10.96 -2.85
C SER A 53 -1.64 10.02 -4.06
N GLU A 54 -0.96 10.40 -5.15
CA GLU A 54 -0.80 9.55 -6.34
C GLU A 54 0.03 8.30 -6.03
N PHE A 55 1.11 8.45 -5.28
CA PHE A 55 1.90 7.32 -4.80
C PHE A 55 1.05 6.36 -3.95
N TYR A 56 0.28 6.89 -3.00
CA TYR A 56 -0.59 6.11 -2.13
C TYR A 56 -1.63 5.32 -2.94
N GLN A 57 -2.27 5.96 -3.92
CA GLN A 57 -3.25 5.30 -4.77
C GLN A 57 -2.63 4.18 -5.60
N ASN A 58 -1.44 4.42 -6.17
CA ASN A 58 -0.71 3.40 -6.94
C ASN A 58 -0.28 2.19 -6.09
N GLN A 59 0.07 2.40 -4.81
CA GLN A 59 0.50 1.32 -3.92
C GLN A 59 -0.67 0.56 -3.27
N ASN A 60 -1.78 1.25 -3.00
CA ASN A 60 -2.89 0.69 -2.24
C ASN A 60 -4.13 0.37 -3.10
N ASN A 61 -4.10 0.70 -4.40
CA ASN A 61 -5.25 0.61 -5.31
C ASN A 61 -6.50 1.32 -4.78
N SER A 62 -6.33 2.34 -3.94
CA SER A 62 -7.40 3.08 -3.28
C SER A 62 -6.93 4.50 -2.98
N GLU A 63 -7.84 5.46 -3.09
CA GLU A 63 -7.58 6.85 -2.70
C GLU A 63 -7.43 6.98 -1.19
N MET A 64 -6.78 8.06 -0.75
CA MET A 64 -6.70 8.42 0.66
C MET A 64 -8.04 8.93 1.17
N THR A 65 -8.41 8.56 2.40
CA THR A 65 -9.59 9.15 3.04
C THR A 65 -9.33 10.60 3.45
N PRO A 66 -10.37 11.42 3.69
CA PRO A 66 -10.19 12.80 4.17
C PRO A 66 -9.35 12.89 5.45
N GLU A 67 -9.50 11.94 6.36
CA GLU A 67 -8.72 11.88 7.60
C GLU A 67 -7.24 11.60 7.33
N GLN A 68 -6.95 10.69 6.40
CA GLN A 68 -5.57 10.37 5.99
C GLN A 68 -4.90 11.55 5.29
N ILE A 69 -5.65 12.29 4.45
CA ILE A 69 -5.17 13.52 3.81
C ILE A 69 -4.82 14.56 4.86
N ARG A 70 -5.68 14.75 5.88
CA ARG A 70 -5.42 15.70 6.96
C ARG A 70 -4.16 15.36 7.74
N ILE A 71 -3.99 14.09 8.13
CA ILE A 71 -2.79 13.62 8.82
C ILE A 71 -1.54 13.85 7.98
N MET A 72 -1.62 13.57 6.68
CA MET A 72 -0.48 13.72 5.78
C MET A 72 -0.13 15.20 5.56
N TRP A 73 -1.12 16.08 5.50
CA TRP A 73 -0.91 17.53 5.45
C TRP A 73 -0.17 18.03 6.70
N ASP A 74 -0.63 17.63 7.90
CA ASP A 74 0.02 17.98 9.17
C ASP A 74 1.51 17.52 9.18
N ILE A 75 1.79 16.31 8.69
CA ILE A 75 3.16 15.75 8.57
C ILE A 75 4.02 16.55 7.59
N PHE A 76 3.48 16.90 6.41
CA PHE A 76 4.22 17.69 5.43
C PHE A 76 4.46 19.12 5.90
N GLU A 77 3.54 19.69 6.68
CA GLU A 77 3.73 20.99 7.34
C GLU A 77 4.90 20.95 8.30
N GLU A 78 4.95 19.96 9.18
CA GLU A 78 6.06 19.77 10.11
C GLU A 78 7.39 19.52 9.38
N ALA A 79 7.35 18.75 8.29
CA ALA A 79 8.54 18.43 7.49
C ALA A 79 9.01 19.57 6.56
N GLY A 80 8.26 20.68 6.46
CA GLY A 80 8.57 21.80 5.56
C GLY A 80 8.30 21.53 4.08
N GLY A 81 7.46 20.54 3.76
CA GLY A 81 7.11 20.08 2.40
C GLY A 81 5.80 20.65 1.86
N VAL A 82 5.31 21.79 2.36
CA VAL A 82 4.02 22.37 1.92
C VAL A 82 4.18 23.44 0.84
N GLU A 83 5.41 23.86 0.53
CA GLU A 83 5.65 24.88 -0.49
C GLU A 83 5.75 24.27 -1.90
N ALA A 84 5.08 24.92 -2.86
CA ALA A 84 5.07 24.62 -4.29
C ALA A 84 5.83 25.69 -5.06
#